data_AF-A0A2E8IS93-F1
#
_entry.id   AF-A0A2E8IS93-F1
#
_cell.length_a   1.000
_cell.length_b   1.000
_cell.length_c   1.000
_cell.angle_alpha   90.00
_cell.angle_beta   90.00
_cell.angle_gamma   90.00
#
_symmetry.space_group_name_H-M   'P 1'
#
loop_
_entity.id
_entity.type
_entity.pdbx_description
1 polymer ?
#
loop_
_entity_poly.entity_id
_entity_poly.type
_entity_poly.pdbx_seq_one_letter_code
_entity_poly.pdbx_strand_id
1 'polypeptide(L)'
;MSVTIYTDGSAVNNVASPDTPAGWGLVVVEGDVGNNHDGGQVLLEDFGAVVTDQTKPEYIGADVGSNNTAELSGIYFAMLKVKGLSNISDVTIYTDSQYAMNIIFGNWSANKNLGLVKKCRQLKDELDMAGITITAKHIRAHRGFRWNERADKLAYAAAYRIAPPPL
;
A
#
# COMPACT_ATOMS: atom_id res chain seq x y z
N MET A 1 -8.91 -18.16 4.96
CA MET A 1 -8.05 -17.47 5.95
C MET A 1 -8.24 -15.99 5.74
N SER A 2 -8.16 -15.22 6.84
CA SER A 2 -8.30 -13.78 6.82
C SER A 2 -6.96 -13.13 7.17
N VAL A 3 -6.57 -12.09 6.46
CA VAL A 3 -5.35 -11.32 6.77
C VAL A 3 -5.64 -9.83 6.85
N THR A 4 -4.88 -9.13 7.68
CA THR A 4 -4.89 -7.67 7.78
C THR A 4 -3.60 -7.14 7.18
N ILE A 5 -3.70 -6.15 6.29
CA ILE A 5 -2.55 -5.52 5.66
C ILE A 5 -2.55 -4.05 6.03
N TYR A 6 -1.40 -3.50 6.39
CA TYR A 6 -1.20 -2.07 6.59
C TYR A 6 -0.34 -1.54 5.46
N THR A 7 -0.68 -0.38 4.91
CA THR A 7 0.07 0.25 3.82
C THR A 7 0.25 1.73 4.09
N ASP A 8 1.39 2.27 3.67
CA ASP A 8 1.72 3.70 3.77
C ASP A 8 2.58 4.13 2.56
N GLY A 9 2.65 5.44 2.30
CA GLY A 9 3.40 6.06 1.23
C GLY A 9 4.15 7.32 1.65
N SER A 10 5.46 7.36 1.34
CA SER A 10 6.32 8.50 1.64
C SER A 10 6.96 9.08 0.38
N ALA A 11 7.16 10.39 0.34
CA ALA A 11 7.90 11.08 -0.71
C ALA A 11 8.75 12.21 -0.17
N VAL A 12 9.89 12.42 -0.81
CA VAL A 12 10.87 13.43 -0.40
C VAL A 12 10.41 14.83 -0.86
N ASN A 13 10.49 15.81 0.05
CA ASN A 13 10.30 17.24 -0.21
C ASN A 13 8.92 17.70 -0.75
N ASN A 14 7.88 16.86 -0.75
CA ASN A 14 6.51 17.22 -1.18
C ASN A 14 6.38 17.84 -2.58
N VAL A 15 7.40 17.73 -3.43
CA VAL A 15 7.36 18.18 -4.84
C VAL A 15 7.04 16.98 -5.72
N ALA A 16 5.99 17.05 -6.52
CA ALA A 16 5.61 15.96 -7.42
C ALA A 16 6.32 16.08 -8.78
N SER A 17 7.23 15.16 -9.08
CA SER A 17 7.93 15.07 -10.35
C SER A 17 8.35 13.62 -10.67
N PRO A 18 8.67 13.28 -11.92
CA PRO A 18 9.18 11.94 -12.26
C PRO A 18 10.44 11.55 -11.48
N ASP A 19 11.26 12.53 -11.09
CA ASP A 19 12.54 12.32 -10.39
C ASP A 19 12.42 12.38 -8.86
N THR A 20 11.24 12.73 -8.33
CA THR A 20 11.01 12.82 -6.89
C THR A 20 11.14 11.42 -6.27
N PRO A 21 12.06 11.22 -5.31
CA PRO A 21 12.12 9.97 -4.58
C PRO A 21 10.84 9.77 -3.76
N ALA A 22 10.18 8.64 -3.98
CA ALA A 22 9.01 8.22 -3.24
C ALA A 22 9.04 6.71 -3.04
N GLY A 23 8.40 6.22 -1.99
CA GLY A 23 8.45 4.83 -1.59
C GLY A 23 7.20 4.40 -0.85
N TRP A 24 6.84 3.14 -1.03
CA TRP A 24 5.69 2.49 -0.41
C TRP A 24 6.17 1.42 0.57
N GLY A 25 5.36 1.15 1.59
CA GLY A 25 5.62 0.11 2.58
C GLY A 25 4.35 -0.65 2.91
N LEU A 26 4.49 -1.95 3.21
CA LEU A 26 3.38 -2.78 3.66
C LEU A 26 3.78 -3.80 4.72
N VAL A 27 2.82 -4.15 5.56
CA VAL A 27 2.92 -5.22 6.56
C VAL A 27 1.70 -6.11 6.46
N VAL A 28 1.89 -7.41 6.28
CA VAL A 28 0.81 -8.42 6.29
C VAL A 28 0.81 -9.11 7.65
N VAL A 29 -0.33 -9.09 8.32
CA VAL A 29 -0.53 -9.64 9.67
C VAL A 29 -1.63 -10.69 9.64
N GLU A 30 -1.33 -11.86 10.20
CA GLU A 30 -2.29 -12.93 10.48
C GLU A 30 -2.76 -12.87 11.93
N GLY A 31 -4.02 -13.22 12.15
CA GLY A 31 -4.64 -13.22 13.48
C GLY A 31 -5.28 -11.87 13.84
N ASP A 32 -5.77 -11.79 15.08
CA ASP A 32 -6.46 -10.61 15.59
C ASP A 32 -5.46 -9.50 15.94
N VAL A 33 -5.56 -8.37 15.23
CA VAL A 33 -4.75 -7.17 15.45
C VAL A 33 -5.23 -6.32 16.62
N GLY A 34 -6.45 -6.57 17.12
CA GLY A 34 -7.09 -5.84 18.19
C GLY A 34 -7.40 -4.37 17.85
N ASN A 35 -8.09 -3.68 18.76
CA ASN A 35 -8.44 -2.26 18.59
C ASN A 35 -7.23 -1.32 18.63
N ASN A 36 -6.12 -1.78 19.21
CA ASN A 36 -4.87 -1.03 19.30
C ASN A 36 -3.93 -1.28 18.11
N HIS A 37 -4.31 -2.18 17.18
CA HIS A 37 -3.51 -2.49 15.99
C HIS A 37 -2.06 -2.91 16.33
N ASP A 38 -1.91 -3.71 17.37
CA ASP A 38 -0.63 -4.17 17.94
C ASP A 38 -0.55 -5.70 18.12
N GLY A 39 -1.68 -6.41 17.97
CA GLY A 39 -1.79 -7.86 18.02
C GLY A 39 -1.49 -8.56 16.69
N GLY A 40 -1.68 -9.88 16.67
CA GLY A 40 -1.41 -10.72 15.49
C GLY A 40 0.07 -11.00 15.25
N GLN A 41 0.35 -11.76 14.20
CA GLN A 41 1.70 -12.15 13.80
C GLN A 41 2.00 -11.65 12.38
N VAL A 42 3.15 -11.00 12.21
CA VAL A 42 3.62 -10.60 10.88
C VAL A 42 3.90 -11.86 10.06
N LEU A 43 3.19 -11.99 8.93
CA LEU A 43 3.47 -13.00 7.91
C LEU A 43 4.62 -12.57 7.01
N LEU A 44 4.56 -11.31 6.55
CA LEU A 44 5.59 -10.70 5.72
C LEU A 44 5.54 -9.18 5.80
N GLU A 45 6.65 -8.56 5.40
CA GLU A 45 6.79 -7.14 5.15
C GLU A 45 7.33 -6.97 3.72
N ASP A 46 6.95 -5.88 3.06
CA ASP A 46 7.58 -5.50 1.81
C ASP A 46 7.60 -3.98 1.65
N PHE A 47 8.53 -3.48 0.86
CA PHE A 47 8.69 -2.06 0.59
C PHE A 47 9.49 -1.84 -0.69
N GLY A 48 9.27 -0.70 -1.33
CA GLY A 48 9.93 -0.41 -2.58
C GLY A 48 9.77 1.03 -3.01
N ALA A 49 10.61 1.46 -3.94
CA ALA A 49 10.49 2.77 -4.55
C ALA A 49 9.25 2.83 -5.47
N VAL A 50 8.66 4.01 -5.59
CA VAL A 50 7.75 4.33 -6.69
C VAL A 50 8.58 4.40 -7.97
N VAL A 51 8.17 3.64 -8.98
CA VAL A 51 8.87 3.56 -10.27
C VAL A 51 8.09 4.35 -11.31
N THR A 52 8.71 5.41 -11.82
CA THR A 52 8.13 6.35 -12.81
C THR A 52 8.66 6.11 -14.23
N ASP A 53 9.77 5.39 -14.37
CA ASP A 53 10.36 5.01 -15.65
C ASP A 53 9.58 3.86 -16.29
N GLN A 54 8.86 4.16 -17.38
CA GLN A 54 7.99 3.22 -18.10
C GLN A 54 8.74 2.02 -18.71
N THR A 55 10.06 2.09 -18.82
CA THR A 55 10.88 1.00 -19.35
C THR A 55 11.18 -0.08 -18.32
N LYS A 56 10.91 0.19 -17.04
CA LYS A 56 11.18 -0.74 -15.94
C LYS A 56 10.03 -1.74 -15.76
N PRO A 57 10.34 -3.04 -15.52
CA PRO A 57 9.31 -4.05 -15.28
C PRO A 57 8.46 -3.77 -14.03
N GLU A 58 8.99 -3.01 -13.07
CA GLU A 58 8.30 -2.58 -11.85
C GLU A 58 7.38 -1.38 -12.07
N TYR A 59 7.36 -0.77 -13.27
CA TYR A 59 6.47 0.33 -13.59
C TYR A 59 5.01 -0.13 -13.63
N ILE A 60 4.20 0.46 -12.75
CA ILE A 60 2.78 0.14 -12.59
C ILE A 60 1.86 1.31 -12.92
N GLY A 61 2.33 2.31 -13.68
CA GLY A 61 1.50 3.43 -14.14
C GLY A 61 1.63 4.72 -13.31
N ALA A 62 2.67 4.86 -12.48
CA ALA A 62 2.92 6.07 -11.70
C ALA A 62 3.58 7.15 -12.57
N ASP A 63 2.91 8.29 -12.77
CA ASP A 63 3.44 9.36 -13.64
C ASP A 63 4.57 10.15 -12.97
N VAL A 64 4.54 10.25 -11.64
CA VAL A 64 5.48 11.03 -10.83
C VAL A 64 5.75 10.32 -9.49
N GLY A 65 6.88 10.62 -8.86
CA GLY A 65 7.07 10.38 -7.44
C GLY A 65 6.31 11.43 -6.62
N SER A 66 5.47 10.97 -5.70
CA SER A 66 4.67 11.81 -4.79
C SER A 66 4.10 10.92 -3.68
N ASN A 67 3.60 11.52 -2.58
CA ASN A 67 2.88 10.75 -1.56
C ASN A 67 1.69 10.01 -2.19
N ASN A 68 0.90 10.66 -3.04
CA ASN A 68 -0.26 10.01 -3.66
C ASN A 68 0.10 8.79 -4.52
N THR A 69 1.19 8.84 -5.27
CA THR A 69 1.65 7.66 -6.04
C THR A 69 2.28 6.60 -5.15
N ALA A 70 2.94 6.98 -4.06
CA ALA A 70 3.43 6.04 -3.05
C ALA A 70 2.28 5.29 -2.37
N GLU A 71 1.26 5.99 -1.90
CA GLU A 71 0.07 5.41 -1.26
C GLU A 71 -0.68 4.44 -2.18
N LEU A 72 -0.94 4.87 -3.41
CA LEU A 72 -1.58 4.02 -4.42
C LEU A 72 -0.72 2.80 -4.76
N SER A 73 0.61 2.94 -4.78
CA SER A 73 1.54 1.82 -4.98
C SER A 73 1.52 0.85 -3.81
N GLY A 74 1.47 1.34 -2.56
CA GLY A 74 1.33 0.52 -1.36
C GLY A 74 0.08 -0.36 -1.43
N ILE A 75 -1.07 0.21 -1.81
CA ILE A 75 -2.31 -0.55 -2.04
C ILE A 75 -2.14 -1.57 -3.18
N TYR A 76 -1.52 -1.20 -4.30
CA TYR A 76 -1.28 -2.12 -5.41
C TYR A 76 -0.45 -3.33 -4.97
N PHE A 77 0.70 -3.09 -4.32
CA PHE A 77 1.60 -4.15 -3.91
C PHE A 77 1.00 -4.99 -2.78
N ALA A 78 0.19 -4.41 -1.88
CA ALA A 78 -0.59 -5.19 -0.91
C ALA A 78 -1.51 -6.20 -1.59
N MET A 79 -2.31 -5.76 -2.57
CA MET A 79 -3.16 -6.65 -3.36
C MET A 79 -2.33 -7.68 -4.15
N LEU A 80 -1.16 -7.28 -4.66
CA LEU A 80 -0.29 -8.20 -5.40
C LEU A 80 0.25 -9.31 -4.49
N LYS A 81 0.61 -8.99 -3.24
CA LYS A 81 1.06 -9.99 -2.25
C LYS A 81 -0.02 -10.97 -1.91
N VAL A 82 -1.27 -10.52 -1.77
CA VAL A 82 -2.43 -11.39 -1.53
C VAL A 82 -2.52 -12.49 -2.58
N LYS A 83 -2.25 -12.17 -3.86
CA LYS A 83 -2.27 -13.15 -4.95
C LYS A 83 -1.24 -14.28 -4.79
N GLY A 84 -0.17 -14.04 -4.05
CA GLY A 84 0.86 -15.03 -3.74
C GLY A 84 0.59 -15.84 -2.47
N LEU A 85 -0.43 -15.49 -1.68
CA LEU A 85 -0.80 -16.20 -0.46
C LEU A 85 -1.82 -17.30 -0.78
N SER A 86 -1.68 -18.46 -0.12
CA SER A 86 -2.61 -19.58 -0.28
C SER A 86 -3.76 -19.50 0.72
N ASN A 87 -4.94 -19.99 0.35
CA ASN A 87 -6.12 -20.11 1.21
C ASN A 87 -6.64 -18.78 1.81
N ILE A 88 -6.35 -17.64 1.19
CA ILE A 88 -6.93 -16.34 1.57
C ILE A 88 -8.31 -16.20 0.94
N SER A 89 -9.28 -15.77 1.74
CA SER A 89 -10.65 -15.44 1.28
C SER A 89 -11.04 -14.01 1.63
N ASP A 90 -10.44 -13.44 2.68
CA ASP A 90 -10.82 -12.14 3.22
C ASP A 90 -9.57 -11.32 3.57
N VAL A 91 -9.51 -10.10 3.06
CA VAL A 91 -8.39 -9.18 3.28
C VAL A 91 -8.94 -7.86 3.78
N THR A 92 -8.40 -7.35 4.88
CA THR A 92 -8.61 -5.97 5.31
C THR A 92 -7.35 -5.16 5.08
N ILE A 93 -7.40 -4.13 4.25
CA ILE A 93 -6.31 -3.17 4.04
C ILE A 93 -6.57 -1.92 4.89
N TYR A 94 -5.65 -1.59 5.77
CA TYR A 94 -5.58 -0.33 6.50
C TYR A 94 -4.57 0.62 5.84
N THR A 95 -5.00 1.85 5.60
CA THR A 95 -4.18 2.96 5.11
C THR A 95 -4.64 4.24 5.79
N ASP A 96 -3.74 5.18 6.06
CA ASP A 96 -4.09 6.53 6.52
C ASP A 96 -4.33 7.52 5.36
N SER A 97 -4.14 7.06 4.12
CA SER A 97 -4.50 7.82 2.93
C SER A 97 -5.98 7.63 2.57
N GLN A 98 -6.83 8.54 3.07
CA GLN A 98 -8.22 8.65 2.61
C GLN A 98 -8.32 8.82 1.09
N TYR A 99 -7.36 9.51 0.49
CA TYR A 99 -7.27 9.69 -0.95
C TYR A 99 -7.15 8.34 -1.65
N ALA A 100 -6.10 7.56 -1.35
CA ALA A 100 -5.83 6.31 -2.04
C ALA A 100 -6.96 5.29 -1.80
N MET A 101 -7.45 5.20 -0.56
CA MET A 101 -8.59 4.36 -0.21
C MET A 101 -9.84 4.69 -1.04
N ASN A 102 -10.26 5.96 -1.09
CA ASN A 102 -11.50 6.32 -1.79
C ASN A 102 -11.37 6.30 -3.32
N ILE A 103 -10.16 6.49 -3.85
CA ILE A 103 -9.91 6.39 -5.30
C ILE A 103 -10.01 4.94 -5.79
N ILE A 104 -9.57 3.97 -4.98
CA ILE A 104 -9.57 2.55 -5.36
C ILE A 104 -10.86 1.84 -4.95
N PHE A 105 -11.31 2.04 -3.71
CA PHE A 105 -12.40 1.26 -3.10
C PHE A 105 -13.67 2.09 -2.87
N GLY A 106 -13.58 3.42 -2.94
CA GLY A 106 -14.70 4.32 -2.74
C GLY A 106 -15.24 4.89 -4.05
N ASN A 107 -15.94 6.02 -3.92
CA ASN A 107 -16.65 6.68 -5.02
C ASN A 107 -15.89 7.88 -5.59
N TRP A 108 -14.60 8.04 -5.28
CA TRP A 108 -13.82 9.18 -5.76
C TRP A 108 -13.27 8.94 -7.17
N SER A 109 -13.34 9.97 -8.01
CA SER A 109 -12.78 9.96 -9.35
C SER A 109 -11.33 10.45 -9.35
N ALA A 110 -10.46 9.73 -10.06
CA ALA A 110 -9.09 10.14 -10.28
C ALA A 110 -8.97 11.09 -11.47
N ASN A 111 -8.23 12.19 -11.29
CA ASN A 111 -7.88 13.14 -12.37
C ASN A 111 -6.36 13.12 -12.68
N LYS A 112 -5.58 12.33 -11.95
CA LYS A 112 -4.12 12.17 -12.06
C LYS A 112 -3.76 10.71 -11.77
N ASN A 113 -2.57 10.27 -12.18
CA ASN A 113 -2.08 8.90 -11.96
C ASN A 113 -3.04 7.83 -12.52
N LEU A 114 -3.65 8.12 -13.67
CA LEU A 114 -4.74 7.31 -14.22
C LEU A 114 -4.28 5.89 -14.56
N GLY A 115 -3.03 5.73 -15.01
CA GLY A 115 -2.41 4.43 -15.26
C GLY A 115 -2.34 3.58 -13.99
N LEU A 116 -1.82 4.16 -12.91
CA LEU A 116 -1.71 3.50 -11.61
C LEU A 116 -3.08 3.14 -11.02
N VAL A 117 -4.03 4.08 -11.06
CA VAL A 117 -5.40 3.82 -10.58
C VAL A 117 -6.06 2.69 -11.37
N LYS A 118 -5.87 2.67 -12.70
CA LYS A 118 -6.36 1.58 -13.56
C LYS A 118 -5.75 0.24 -13.15
N LYS A 119 -4.44 0.18 -12.90
CA LYS A 119 -3.75 -1.05 -12.46
C LYS A 119 -4.26 -1.55 -11.11
N CYS A 120 -4.46 -0.66 -10.15
CA CYS A 120 -5.05 -1.02 -8.85
C CYS A 120 -6.46 -1.60 -9.00
N ARG A 121 -7.33 -0.95 -9.78
CA ARG A 121 -8.71 -1.42 -10.00
C ARG A 121 -8.75 -2.77 -10.74
N GLN A 122 -7.93 -2.93 -11.78
CA GLN A 122 -7.80 -4.21 -12.48
C GLN A 122 -7.40 -5.34 -11.55
N LEU A 123 -6.40 -5.11 -10.68
CA LEU A 123 -5.94 -6.11 -9.74
C LEU A 123 -6.99 -6.43 -8.67
N LYS A 124 -7.76 -5.42 -8.22
CA LYS A 124 -8.90 -5.64 -7.33
C LYS A 124 -9.94 -6.54 -8.00
N ASP A 125 -10.31 -6.25 -9.25
CA ASP A 125 -11.28 -7.04 -9.99
C ASP A 125 -10.80 -8.49 -10.19
N GLU A 126 -9.49 -8.69 -10.45
CA GLU A 126 -8.87 -10.02 -10.53
C GLU A 126 -9.02 -10.80 -9.21
N LEU A 127 -8.80 -10.14 -8.07
CA LEU A 127 -8.93 -10.77 -6.75
C LEU A 127 -10.38 -11.08 -6.39
N ASP A 128 -11.31 -10.18 -6.72
CA ASP A 128 -12.74 -10.42 -6.54
C ASP A 128 -13.19 -11.64 -7.37
N MET A 129 -12.76 -11.75 -8.63
CA MET A 129 -13.04 -12.90 -9.51
C MET A 129 -12.42 -14.21 -8.98
N ALA A 130 -11.31 -14.12 -8.26
CA ALA A 130 -10.67 -15.25 -7.59
C ALA A 130 -11.36 -15.65 -6.26
N GLY A 131 -12.44 -14.95 -5.86
CA GLY A 131 -13.17 -15.21 -4.62
C GLY A 131 -12.50 -14.62 -3.38
N ILE A 132 -11.62 -13.64 -3.55
CA ILE A 132 -10.93 -12.94 -2.45
C ILE A 132 -11.60 -11.60 -2.22
N THR A 133 -12.25 -11.45 -1.07
CA THR A 133 -12.92 -10.20 -0.69
C THR A 133 -11.92 -9.23 -0.08
N ILE A 134 -11.76 -8.05 -0.69
CA ILE A 134 -10.92 -6.98 -0.15
C ILE A 134 -11.78 -5.86 0.43
N THR A 135 -11.59 -5.59 1.72
CA THR A 135 -12.15 -4.43 2.41
C THR A 135 -11.03 -3.44 2.71
N ALA A 136 -11.22 -2.16 2.39
CA ALA A 136 -10.30 -1.11 2.79
C ALA A 136 -10.88 -0.27 3.92
N LYS A 137 -10.05 0.08 4.90
CA LYS A 137 -10.42 0.90 6.05
C LYS A 137 -9.39 2.00 6.25
N HIS A 138 -9.87 3.21 6.50
CA HIS A 138 -8.99 4.30 6.88
C HIS A 138 -8.59 4.14 8.34
N ILE A 139 -7.28 4.25 8.62
CA ILE A 139 -6.73 4.33 9.97
C ILE A 139 -6.12 5.72 10.19
N ARG A 140 -6.04 6.18 11.44
CA ARG A 140 -5.43 7.49 11.71
C ARG A 140 -3.91 7.36 11.76
N ALA A 141 -3.23 8.22 11.00
CA ALA A 141 -1.78 8.40 11.07
C ALA A 141 -1.30 8.80 12.47
N HIS A 142 -0.09 8.38 12.83
CA HIS A 142 0.66 8.84 14.04
C HIS A 142 -0.11 8.69 15.37
N ARG A 143 -0.71 7.53 15.59
CA ARG A 143 -1.49 7.22 16.81
C ARG A 143 -0.88 6.15 17.72
N GLY A 144 0.33 5.66 17.46
CA GLY A 144 0.89 4.52 18.18
C GLY A 144 0.43 3.16 17.63
N PHE A 145 -0.25 3.13 16.48
CA PHE A 145 -0.73 1.89 15.87
C PHE A 145 0.44 1.16 15.22
N ARG A 146 0.95 0.15 15.94
CA ARG A 146 2.21 -0.54 15.67
C ARG A 146 2.40 -0.88 14.19
N TRP A 147 1.40 -1.49 13.58
CA TRP A 147 1.53 -1.97 12.20
C TRP A 147 1.40 -0.87 11.15
N ASN A 148 0.65 0.21 11.41
CA ASN A 148 0.64 1.39 10.56
C ASN A 148 1.98 2.14 10.64
N GLU A 149 2.49 2.36 11.84
CA GLU A 149 3.81 2.98 12.05
C GLU A 149 4.94 2.15 11.46
N ARG A 150 4.76 0.82 11.38
CA ARG A 150 5.70 -0.05 10.70
C ARG A 150 5.65 0.16 9.18
N ALA A 151 4.46 0.22 8.59
CA ALA A 151 4.30 0.55 7.17
C ALA A 151 4.88 1.93 6.82
N ASP A 152 4.67 2.95 7.66
CA ASP A 152 5.27 4.29 7.54
C ASP A 152 6.80 4.22 7.48
N LYS A 153 7.42 3.54 8.46
CA LYS A 153 8.88 3.38 8.52
C LYS A 153 9.44 2.67 7.29
N LEU A 154 8.73 1.68 6.76
CA LEU A 154 9.09 0.97 5.53
C LEU A 154 9.00 1.88 4.30
N ALA A 155 7.90 2.63 4.18
CA ALA A 155 7.69 3.59 3.10
C ALA A 155 8.74 4.71 3.12
N TYR A 156 9.04 5.24 4.30
CA TYR A 156 10.10 6.22 4.53
C TYR A 156 11.46 5.66 4.12
N ALA A 157 11.81 4.45 4.56
CA ALA A 157 13.07 3.82 4.21
C ALA A 157 13.23 3.66 2.68
N ALA A 158 12.15 3.26 2.00
CA ALA A 158 12.12 3.18 0.54
C ALA A 158 12.32 4.55 -0.13
N ALA A 159 11.61 5.59 0.31
CA ALA A 159 11.69 6.92 -0.28
C ALA A 159 13.09 7.54 -0.12
N TYR A 160 13.74 7.31 1.02
CA TYR A 160 15.07 7.84 1.34
C TYR A 160 16.22 6.89 0.97
N ARG A 161 15.92 5.70 0.44
CA ARG A 161 16.91 4.66 0.06
C ARG A 161 17.83 4.29 1.21
N ILE A 162 17.26 4.12 2.39
CA ILE A 162 17.95 3.67 3.61
C ILE A 162 17.42 2.30 4.04
N ALA A 163 18.14 1.63 4.94
CA ALA A 163 17.64 0.41 5.55
C ALA A 163 16.47 0.74 6.50
N PRO A 164 15.36 -0.01 6.44
CA PRO A 164 14.31 0.15 7.44
C PRO A 164 14.81 -0.28 8.82
N PRO A 165 14.27 0.29 9.91
CA PRO A 165 14.58 -0.20 11.24
C PRO A 165 14.18 -1.69 11.39
N PRO A 166 14.74 -2.43 12.36
CA PRO A 166 14.25 -3.76 12.68
C PRO A 166 12.79 -3.71 13.17
N LEU A 167 12.10 -4.86 13.08
CA LEU A 167 10.75 -5.06 13.61
C LEU A 167 10.72 -5.06 15.14
#